data_AF-A0A417CK32-F1
#
_entry.id   AF-A0A417CK32-F1
#
_cell.length_a   1.000
_cell.length_b   1.000
_cell.length_c   1.000
_cell.angle_alpha   90.00
_cell.angle_beta   90.00
_cell.angle_gamma   90.00
#
_symmetry.space_group_name_H-M   'P 1'
#
loop_
_entity.id
_entity.type
_entity.pdbx_description
1 polymer ?
#
loop_
_entity_poly.entity_id
_entity_poly.type
_entity_poly.pdbx_seq_one_letter_code
_entity_poly.pdbx_strand_id
1 'polypeptide(L)'
;MKKSLFPISVLVLVAIILGLIGYDRHVTNNNAKKYQTTKTEQTAKTETKKDETPKQRIYCIGDSLTIGNDFASYPLTLESLSNSQVIKIGGNQDTSLDLAIRVGRIKIYVNNITIPQGKTPVDVPLYDEQNQPLDVLKSTGTNFSDVTINGIKGTLSYDANRNMHTFTRNEAGKETPLNQLTQVESDVPDFNENDIVVLFSGTYDNQNNLDIYRTITYQRAIINQIKTQKYIVVSLTSRRQNASVRDQNNMLKEEHKDHFLEYRAYLLDHGLADANITPTAQDQQDLNNNYIPSSLLKDDKLNGNDAFNTLLAKQVNQKMIDLQYIKAQN
;
A
#
# COMPACT_ATOMS: atom_id res chain seq x y z
N MET A 1 -0.09 29.13 55.08
CA MET A 1 -1.23 29.49 54.21
C MET A 1 -0.90 29.08 52.77
N LYS A 2 -1.40 27.93 52.29
CA LYS A 2 -1.27 27.46 50.90
C LYS A 2 -2.59 27.72 50.17
N LYS A 3 -2.73 28.84 49.48
CA LYS A 3 -3.81 29.11 48.51
C LYS A 3 -3.34 30.22 47.57
N SER A 4 -2.96 29.89 46.33
CA SER A 4 -2.89 30.86 45.20
C SER A 4 -2.44 30.24 43.85
N LEU A 5 -1.87 29.02 43.76
CA LEU A 5 -1.36 28.52 42.47
C LEU A 5 -2.41 27.93 41.49
N PHE A 6 -3.61 27.57 41.96
CA PHE A 6 -4.62 26.89 41.12
C PHE A 6 -5.27 27.78 40.03
N PRO A 7 -5.68 29.04 40.30
CA PRO A 7 -6.36 29.85 39.27
C PRO A 7 -5.43 30.32 38.14
N ILE A 8 -4.13 30.47 38.40
CA ILE A 8 -3.16 30.94 37.41
C ILE A 8 -2.90 29.85 36.36
N SER A 9 -2.76 28.60 36.79
CA SER A 9 -2.52 27.47 35.88
C SER A 9 -3.70 27.23 34.91
N VAL A 10 -4.94 27.45 35.36
CA VAL A 10 -6.14 27.30 34.51
C VAL A 10 -6.20 28.39 33.43
N LEU A 11 -5.85 29.63 33.77
CA LEU A 11 -5.82 30.74 32.79
C LEU A 11 -4.77 30.53 31.70
N VAL A 12 -3.60 30.01 32.06
CA VAL A 12 -2.54 29.68 31.08
C VAL A 12 -3.00 28.57 30.13
N LEU A 13 -3.67 27.54 30.66
CA LEU A 13 -4.18 26.43 29.84
C LEU A 13 -5.25 26.88 28.84
N VAL A 14 -6.16 27.77 29.26
CA VAL A 14 -7.18 28.34 28.36
C VAL A 14 -6.54 29.20 27.25
N ALA A 15 -5.51 29.99 27.57
CA ALA A 15 -4.79 30.78 26.58
C ALA A 15 -4.07 29.91 25.54
N ILE A 16 -3.47 28.78 25.95
CA ILE A 16 -2.83 27.82 25.04
C ILE A 16 -3.87 27.18 24.10
N ILE A 17 -5.02 26.76 24.63
CA ILE A 17 -6.09 26.14 23.82
C ILE A 17 -6.63 27.14 22.78
N LEU A 18 -6.86 28.39 23.17
CA LEU A 18 -7.32 29.44 22.24
C LEU A 18 -6.24 29.77 21.18
N GLY A 19 -4.96 29.74 21.56
CA GLY A 19 -3.85 29.88 20.64
C GLY A 19 -3.78 28.77 19.59
N LEU A 20 -3.99 27.52 20.00
CA LEU A 20 -4.02 26.35 19.10
C LEU A 20 -5.20 26.43 18.12
N ILE A 21 -6.40 26.78 18.60
CA ILE A 21 -7.59 26.96 17.74
C ILE A 21 -7.40 28.10 16.74
N GLY A 22 -6.78 29.21 17.18
CA GLY A 22 -6.47 30.35 16.31
C GLY A 22 -5.44 30.01 15.23
N TYR A 23 -4.41 29.24 15.59
CA TYR A 23 -3.39 28.78 14.66
C TYR A 23 -3.95 27.84 13.59
N ASP A 24 -4.74 26.84 13.98
CA ASP A 24 -5.39 25.92 13.04
C ASP A 24 -6.28 26.68 12.05
N ARG A 25 -7.12 27.60 12.54
CA ARG A 25 -8.01 28.39 11.68
C ARG A 25 -7.25 29.29 10.71
N HIS A 26 -6.10 29.82 11.10
CA HIS A 26 -5.24 30.62 10.22
C HIS A 26 -4.55 29.75 9.15
N VAL A 27 -4.06 28.55 9.50
CA VAL A 27 -3.47 27.60 8.56
C VAL A 27 -4.51 27.12 7.54
N THR A 28 -5.71 26.75 7.99
CA THR A 28 -6.81 26.33 7.10
C THR A 28 -7.20 27.44 6.11
N ASN A 29 -7.30 28.69 6.57
CA ASN A 29 -7.66 29.82 5.72
C ASN A 29 -6.57 30.18 4.69
N ASN A 30 -5.29 30.08 5.05
CA ASN A 30 -4.19 30.32 4.12
C ASN A 30 -4.06 29.20 3.08
N ASN A 31 -4.32 27.96 3.47
CA ASN A 31 -4.40 26.85 2.54
C ASN A 31 -5.57 27.05 1.56
N ALA A 32 -6.77 27.41 2.06
CA ALA A 32 -7.93 27.69 1.21
C ALA A 32 -7.68 28.81 0.18
N LYS A 33 -6.93 29.86 0.56
CA LYS A 33 -6.54 30.94 -0.37
C LYS A 33 -5.55 30.48 -1.43
N LYS A 34 -4.59 29.60 -1.11
CA LYS A 34 -3.67 29.00 -2.10
C LYS A 34 -4.41 28.14 -3.14
N TYR A 35 -5.49 27.46 -2.78
CA TYR A 35 -6.29 26.66 -3.71
C TYR A 35 -7.16 27.48 -4.68
N GLN A 36 -7.44 28.75 -4.37
CA GLN A 36 -8.22 29.62 -5.26
C GLN A 36 -7.34 30.26 -6.35
N THR A 37 -6.08 30.57 -6.06
CA THR A 37 -5.16 31.18 -7.03
C THR A 37 -4.77 30.23 -8.17
N THR A 38 -4.70 28.92 -7.92
CA THR A 38 -4.31 27.91 -8.93
C THR A 38 -5.42 27.62 -9.95
N LYS A 39 -6.68 27.96 -9.67
CA LYS A 39 -7.80 27.71 -10.59
C LYS A 39 -7.84 28.64 -11.81
N THR A 40 -7.09 29.73 -11.82
CA THR A 40 -7.22 30.78 -12.86
C THR A 40 -6.25 30.61 -14.04
N GLU A 41 -5.23 29.73 -13.95
CA GLU A 41 -4.17 29.63 -14.98
C GLU A 41 -4.26 28.41 -15.93
N GLN A 42 -5.24 27.51 -15.77
CA GLN A 42 -5.30 26.27 -16.57
C GLN A 42 -6.34 26.25 -17.71
N THR A 43 -6.91 27.40 -18.10
CA THR A 43 -7.82 27.45 -19.25
C THR A 43 -7.12 27.95 -20.52
N ALA A 44 -6.25 27.13 -21.10
CA ALA A 44 -5.93 27.20 -22.55
C ALA A 44 -5.08 26.00 -23.00
N LYS A 45 -5.74 24.97 -23.55
CA LYS A 45 -5.40 24.25 -24.80
C LYS A 45 -6.01 22.84 -24.77
N THR A 46 -7.04 22.62 -25.58
CA THR A 46 -7.53 21.28 -25.90
C THR A 46 -7.89 21.24 -27.38
N GLU A 47 -7.20 20.40 -28.13
CA GLU A 47 -7.69 19.86 -29.40
C GLU A 47 -8.08 18.39 -29.17
N THR A 48 -9.38 18.14 -29.37
CA THR A 48 -10.05 16.91 -29.78
C THR A 48 -9.50 15.53 -29.33
N LYS A 49 -10.17 14.97 -28.30
CA LYS A 49 -10.42 13.52 -28.20
C LYS A 49 -11.82 13.31 -27.60
N LYS A 50 -12.55 12.37 -28.18
CA LYS A 50 -13.91 11.90 -27.85
C LYS A 50 -14.13 11.85 -26.32
N ASP A 51 -15.19 12.50 -25.83
CA ASP A 51 -15.60 12.55 -24.42
C ASP A 51 -15.82 11.14 -23.84
N GLU A 52 -14.77 10.55 -23.28
CA GLU A 52 -14.90 9.54 -22.24
C GLU A 52 -14.66 10.26 -20.92
N THR A 53 -15.72 10.38 -20.11
CA THR A 53 -15.61 10.83 -18.73
C THR A 53 -14.48 10.04 -18.04
N PRO A 54 -13.53 10.69 -17.34
CA PRO A 54 -12.42 9.98 -16.70
C PRO A 54 -12.96 8.88 -15.79
N LYS A 55 -12.56 7.62 -16.02
CA LYS A 55 -12.96 6.50 -15.17
C LYS A 55 -12.45 6.75 -13.74
N GLN A 56 -13.27 6.40 -12.75
CA GLN A 56 -12.84 6.32 -11.35
C GLN A 56 -11.57 5.45 -11.26
N ARG A 57 -10.54 5.90 -10.54
CA ARG A 57 -9.31 5.12 -10.34
C ARG A 57 -9.38 4.34 -9.02
N ILE A 58 -8.96 3.08 -9.06
CA ILE A 58 -8.81 2.22 -7.90
C ILE A 58 -7.36 1.71 -7.87
N TYR A 59 -6.65 1.98 -6.79
CA TYR A 59 -5.30 1.45 -6.56
C TYR A 59 -5.37 0.22 -5.67
N CYS A 60 -5.07 -0.94 -6.23
CA CYS A 60 -4.90 -2.18 -5.49
C CYS A 60 -3.43 -2.33 -5.12
N ILE A 61 -3.12 -2.13 -3.84
CA ILE A 61 -1.77 -2.10 -3.28
C ILE A 61 -1.56 -3.36 -2.44
N GLY A 62 -0.61 -4.20 -2.80
CA GLY A 62 -0.38 -5.43 -2.04
C GLY A 62 0.67 -6.37 -2.64
N ASP A 63 0.82 -7.52 -2.00
CA ASP A 63 1.79 -8.55 -2.37
C ASP A 63 1.27 -9.48 -3.49
N SER A 64 1.76 -10.72 -3.56
CA SER A 64 1.30 -11.76 -4.49
C SER A 64 -0.22 -11.98 -4.51
N LEU A 65 -0.90 -11.81 -3.37
CA LEU A 65 -2.36 -11.90 -3.28
C LEU A 65 -3.09 -10.78 -4.05
N THR A 66 -2.40 -9.67 -4.32
CA THR A 66 -2.89 -8.56 -5.14
C THR A 66 -2.40 -8.62 -6.57
N ILE A 67 -1.11 -8.87 -6.78
CA ILE A 67 -0.53 -8.88 -8.13
C ILE A 67 -1.13 -10.04 -8.95
N GLY A 68 -1.31 -11.20 -8.30
CA GLY A 68 -1.78 -12.44 -8.92
C GLY A 68 -0.91 -12.84 -10.11
N ASN A 69 -1.51 -13.47 -11.10
CA ASN A 69 -0.88 -13.65 -12.41
C ASN A 69 -1.56 -12.73 -13.45
N ASP A 70 -1.00 -12.68 -14.67
CA ASP A 70 -1.46 -11.77 -15.71
C ASP A 70 -2.92 -11.99 -16.16
N PHE A 71 -3.48 -13.17 -15.90
CA PHE A 71 -4.82 -13.57 -16.34
C PHE A 71 -5.82 -13.70 -15.19
N ALA A 72 -5.34 -13.78 -13.94
CA ALA A 72 -6.13 -14.08 -12.78
C ALA A 72 -5.58 -13.35 -11.54
N SER A 73 -6.33 -12.34 -11.11
CA SER A 73 -6.12 -11.60 -9.87
C SER A 73 -7.41 -10.88 -9.50
N TYR A 74 -7.66 -10.63 -8.22
CA TYR A 74 -8.86 -9.88 -7.83
C TYR A 74 -8.95 -8.47 -8.45
N PRO A 75 -7.84 -7.72 -8.70
CA PRO A 75 -7.92 -6.42 -9.36
C PRO A 75 -8.48 -6.49 -10.79
N LEU A 76 -8.16 -7.55 -11.55
CA LEU A 76 -8.69 -7.73 -12.91
C LEU A 76 -10.20 -7.97 -12.90
N THR A 77 -10.68 -8.84 -12.00
CA THR A 77 -12.12 -9.06 -11.82
C THR A 77 -12.81 -7.79 -11.31
N LEU A 78 -12.17 -7.05 -10.41
CA LEU A 78 -12.69 -5.81 -9.85
C LEU A 78 -12.84 -4.70 -10.91
N GLU A 79 -11.90 -4.60 -11.85
CA GLU A 79 -11.97 -3.65 -12.97
C GLU A 79 -13.25 -3.87 -13.79
N SER A 80 -13.56 -5.13 -14.07
CA SER A 80 -14.79 -5.52 -14.79
C SER A 80 -16.06 -5.21 -13.99
N LEU A 81 -16.07 -5.50 -12.67
CA LEU A 81 -17.24 -5.30 -11.81
C LEU A 81 -17.56 -3.82 -11.52
N SER A 82 -16.52 -2.99 -11.41
CA SER A 82 -16.66 -1.60 -10.95
C SER A 82 -16.72 -0.57 -12.10
N ASN A 83 -16.41 -0.98 -13.34
CA ASN A 83 -16.17 -0.09 -14.49
C ASN A 83 -15.20 1.07 -14.17
N SER A 84 -14.27 0.82 -13.26
CA SER A 84 -13.22 1.74 -12.84
C SER A 84 -11.91 1.38 -13.54
N GLN A 85 -10.97 2.31 -13.62
CA GLN A 85 -9.58 1.98 -13.98
C GLN A 85 -8.89 1.38 -12.75
N VAL A 86 -8.36 0.18 -12.85
CA VAL A 86 -7.66 -0.47 -11.73
C VAL A 86 -6.15 -0.46 -11.95
N ILE A 87 -5.40 0.05 -10.96
CA ILE A 87 -3.94 0.11 -10.97
C ILE A 87 -3.38 -0.81 -9.88
N LYS A 88 -2.44 -1.70 -10.24
CA LYS A 88 -1.76 -2.61 -9.31
C LYS A 88 -0.42 -2.02 -8.84
N ILE A 89 -0.20 -1.99 -7.53
CA ILE A 89 1.06 -1.58 -6.89
C ILE A 89 1.57 -2.70 -5.98
N GLY A 90 2.80 -3.16 -6.21
CA GLY A 90 3.47 -4.14 -5.34
C GLY A 90 4.22 -5.23 -6.09
N GLY A 91 4.65 -6.26 -5.36
CA GLY A 91 5.50 -7.36 -5.79
C GLY A 91 5.21 -8.67 -5.05
N ASN A 92 5.70 -9.80 -5.58
CA ASN A 92 5.29 -11.16 -5.19
C ASN A 92 5.45 -11.48 -3.68
N GLN A 93 6.35 -10.81 -2.96
CA GLN A 93 6.58 -11.04 -1.52
C GLN A 93 6.83 -9.75 -0.76
N ASP A 94 6.26 -8.65 -1.24
CA ASP A 94 6.45 -7.36 -0.59
C ASP A 94 5.86 -7.37 0.82
N THR A 95 6.66 -6.89 1.77
CA THR A 95 6.23 -6.51 3.11
C THR A 95 5.44 -5.20 3.07
N SER A 96 4.76 -4.85 4.16
CA SER A 96 4.11 -3.54 4.29
C SER A 96 5.12 -2.38 4.21
N LEU A 97 6.39 -2.62 4.62
CA LEU A 97 7.47 -1.65 4.43
C LEU A 97 7.81 -1.46 2.95
N ASP A 98 7.91 -2.55 2.18
CA ASP A 98 8.16 -2.49 0.73
C ASP A 98 7.05 -1.70 0.02
N LEU A 99 5.79 -1.96 0.37
CA LEU A 99 4.66 -1.22 -0.19
C LEU A 99 4.69 0.26 0.19
N ALA A 100 5.10 0.59 1.43
CA ALA A 100 5.26 1.99 1.87
C ALA A 100 6.38 2.70 1.09
N ILE A 101 7.44 1.98 0.70
CA ILE A 101 8.48 2.49 -0.20
C ILE A 101 7.91 2.71 -1.60
N ARG A 102 7.18 1.73 -2.15
CA ARG A 102 6.60 1.82 -3.50
C ARG A 102 5.62 2.97 -3.68
N VAL A 103 4.84 3.31 -2.67
CA VAL A 103 3.93 4.48 -2.75
C VAL A 103 4.65 5.82 -2.52
N GLY A 104 5.96 5.81 -2.29
CA GLY A 104 6.78 7.01 -2.09
C GLY A 104 6.72 7.58 -0.68
N ARG A 105 6.14 6.85 0.29
CA ARG A 105 6.04 7.34 1.67
C ARG A 105 7.36 7.20 2.42
N ILE A 106 7.97 6.02 2.30
CA ILE A 106 9.27 5.72 2.89
C ILE A 106 10.32 5.88 1.80
N LYS A 107 11.30 6.73 2.08
CA LYS A 107 12.43 6.97 1.17
C LYS A 107 13.55 6.00 1.49
N ILE A 108 14.25 5.58 0.44
CA ILE A 108 15.44 4.74 0.56
C ILE A 108 16.62 5.44 -0.08
N TYR A 109 17.81 5.04 0.36
CA TYR A 109 19.06 5.69 0.02
C TYR A 109 20.14 4.67 -0.29
N VAL A 110 21.14 5.09 -1.06
CA VAL A 110 22.41 4.40 -1.24
C VAL A 110 23.53 5.22 -0.61
N ASN A 111 24.62 4.56 -0.23
CA ASN A 111 25.78 5.23 0.33
C ASN A 111 27.06 4.44 0.01
N ASN A 112 28.19 5.14 -0.11
CA ASN A 112 29.52 4.58 -0.36
C ASN A 112 29.59 3.61 -1.57
N ILE A 113 29.00 4.02 -2.69
CA ILE A 113 29.07 3.29 -3.97
C ILE A 113 29.69 4.14 -5.06
N THR A 114 30.21 3.51 -6.12
CA THR A 114 30.64 4.22 -7.34
C THR A 114 29.84 3.73 -8.53
N ILE A 115 29.02 4.59 -9.11
CA ILE A 115 28.31 4.25 -10.34
C ILE A 115 29.32 4.32 -11.50
N PRO A 116 29.61 3.19 -12.18
CA PRO A 116 30.70 3.10 -13.17
C PRO A 116 30.36 3.84 -14.46
N GLN A 117 31.36 4.30 -15.23
CA GLN A 117 31.11 5.06 -16.47
C GLN A 117 30.19 4.37 -17.48
N GLY A 118 30.32 3.04 -17.61
CA GLY A 118 29.56 2.20 -18.54
C GLY A 118 28.27 1.66 -17.92
N LYS A 119 27.60 0.76 -18.65
CA LYS A 119 26.35 0.11 -18.21
C LYS A 119 26.59 -1.20 -17.46
N THR A 120 27.71 -1.29 -16.73
CA THR A 120 28.00 -2.44 -15.88
C THR A 120 27.23 -2.29 -14.56
N PRO A 121 26.54 -3.33 -14.07
CA PRO A 121 25.86 -3.27 -12.77
C PRO A 121 26.86 -2.97 -11.64
N VAL A 122 26.42 -2.18 -10.65
CA VAL A 122 27.12 -1.97 -9.38
C VAL A 122 26.24 -2.44 -8.22
N ASP A 123 26.85 -3.01 -7.19
CA ASP A 123 26.14 -3.40 -5.97
C ASP A 123 25.68 -2.17 -5.20
N VAL A 124 24.42 -2.19 -4.73
CA VAL A 124 23.78 -1.06 -4.07
C VAL A 124 23.08 -1.50 -2.79
N PRO A 125 23.78 -1.52 -1.63
CA PRO A 125 23.10 -1.66 -0.35
C PRO A 125 22.11 -0.51 -0.15
N LEU A 126 20.93 -0.83 0.37
CA LEU A 126 19.85 0.13 0.62
C LEU A 126 19.83 0.53 2.09
N TYR A 127 19.55 1.80 2.34
CA TYR A 127 19.54 2.41 3.68
C TYR A 127 18.30 3.27 3.89
N ASP A 128 17.94 3.48 5.15
CA ASP A 128 17.00 4.52 5.57
C ASP A 128 17.66 5.91 5.63
N GLU A 129 16.88 6.93 6.00
CA GLU A 129 17.37 8.31 6.12
C GLU A 129 18.37 8.51 7.28
N GLN A 130 18.42 7.57 8.24
CA GLN A 130 19.39 7.52 9.33
C GLN A 130 20.63 6.65 8.99
N ASN A 131 20.79 6.28 7.72
CA ASN A 131 21.88 5.46 7.21
C ASN A 131 21.95 4.07 7.88
N GLN A 132 20.81 3.53 8.33
CA GLN A 132 20.69 2.14 8.78
C GLN A 132 20.34 1.22 7.60
N PRO A 133 20.96 0.03 7.50
CA PRO A 133 20.68 -0.91 6.42
C PRO A 133 19.21 -1.33 6.38
N LEU A 134 18.64 -1.40 5.17
CA LEU A 134 17.28 -1.88 4.91
C LEU A 134 17.32 -3.19 4.12
N ASP A 135 16.47 -4.13 4.54
CA ASP A 135 16.28 -5.42 3.87
C ASP A 135 14.92 -5.42 3.13
N VAL A 136 14.89 -4.77 1.96
CA VAL A 136 13.64 -4.38 1.27
C VAL A 136 13.72 -4.60 -0.24
N LEU A 137 12.59 -4.56 -0.94
CA LEU A 137 12.47 -4.60 -2.40
C LEU A 137 13.18 -5.79 -3.06
N LYS A 138 13.08 -6.97 -2.45
CA LYS A 138 13.73 -8.21 -2.95
C LYS A 138 12.97 -8.89 -4.09
N SER A 139 11.75 -8.44 -4.36
CA SER A 139 10.89 -9.03 -5.38
C SER A 139 10.69 -8.06 -6.54
N THR A 140 10.59 -8.61 -7.75
CA THR A 140 10.10 -7.84 -8.90
C THR A 140 8.68 -7.39 -8.60
N GLY A 141 8.44 -6.10 -8.79
CA GLY A 141 7.14 -5.49 -8.58
C GLY A 141 6.98 -4.26 -9.44
N THR A 142 5.81 -3.64 -9.38
CA THR A 142 5.55 -2.43 -10.16
C THR A 142 6.28 -1.23 -9.57
N ASN A 143 6.40 -0.17 -10.38
CA ASN A 143 6.71 1.22 -10.00
C ASN A 143 7.97 1.48 -9.13
N PHE A 144 8.94 0.57 -9.11
CA PHE A 144 10.22 0.79 -8.42
C PHE A 144 11.43 0.13 -9.10
N SER A 145 11.29 -0.42 -10.30
CA SER A 145 12.43 -0.98 -11.04
C SER A 145 13.22 0.09 -11.79
N ASP A 146 12.55 1.08 -12.36
CA ASP A 146 13.19 2.25 -12.97
C ASP A 146 13.37 3.35 -11.92
N VAL A 147 14.63 3.73 -11.67
CA VAL A 147 14.99 4.65 -10.60
C VAL A 147 15.99 5.71 -11.07
N THR A 148 16.09 6.78 -10.32
CA THR A 148 17.09 7.83 -10.47
C THR A 148 17.92 7.92 -9.19
N ILE A 149 19.25 7.87 -9.32
CA ILE A 149 20.20 8.05 -8.21
C ILE A 149 21.14 9.18 -8.59
N ASN A 150 21.15 10.27 -7.82
CA ASN A 150 21.95 11.47 -8.11
C ASN A 150 21.77 12.01 -9.55
N GLY A 151 20.53 12.03 -10.05
CA GLY A 151 20.21 12.44 -11.42
C GLY A 151 20.55 11.41 -12.51
N ILE A 152 21.12 10.25 -12.17
CA ILE A 152 21.44 9.18 -13.10
C ILE A 152 20.28 8.19 -13.14
N LYS A 153 19.61 8.11 -14.29
CA LYS A 153 18.55 7.13 -14.54
C LYS A 153 19.13 5.73 -14.76
N GLY A 154 18.48 4.73 -14.19
CA GLY A 154 18.88 3.33 -14.33
C GLY A 154 17.85 2.37 -13.79
N THR A 155 18.19 1.08 -13.84
CA THR A 155 17.35 0.01 -13.32
C THR A 155 17.93 -0.51 -12.00
N LEU A 156 17.09 -0.59 -10.98
CA LEU A 156 17.34 -1.29 -9.72
C LEU A 156 16.85 -2.74 -9.84
N SER A 157 17.74 -3.69 -9.57
CA SER A 157 17.46 -5.13 -9.63
C SER A 157 17.90 -5.80 -8.34
N TYR A 158 17.32 -6.95 -8.02
CA TYR A 158 17.75 -7.76 -6.87
C TYR A 158 18.37 -9.09 -7.34
N ASP A 159 19.58 -9.37 -6.88
CA ASP A 159 20.28 -10.63 -7.10
C ASP A 159 20.06 -11.55 -5.90
N ALA A 160 19.15 -12.52 -6.05
CA ALA A 160 18.81 -13.45 -4.99
C ALA A 160 19.96 -14.41 -4.61
N ASN A 161 20.89 -14.69 -5.53
CA ASN A 161 22.03 -15.58 -5.24
C ASN A 161 23.07 -14.89 -4.36
N ARG A 162 23.22 -13.57 -4.52
CA ARG A 162 24.14 -12.75 -3.72
C ARG A 162 23.46 -12.03 -2.56
N ASN A 163 22.14 -12.08 -2.47
CA ASN A 163 21.32 -11.31 -1.53
C ASN A 163 21.71 -9.82 -1.55
N MET A 164 21.74 -9.24 -2.76
CA MET A 164 22.26 -7.89 -3.00
C MET A 164 21.49 -7.20 -4.13
N HIS A 165 21.14 -5.93 -3.95
CA HIS A 165 20.61 -5.11 -5.04
C HIS A 165 21.73 -4.66 -5.96
N THR A 166 21.40 -4.49 -7.23
CA THR A 166 22.30 -3.88 -8.22
C THR A 166 21.62 -2.71 -8.91
N PHE A 167 22.40 -1.69 -9.25
CA PHE A 167 21.97 -0.58 -10.09
C PHE A 167 22.73 -0.60 -11.42
N THR A 168 22.00 -0.47 -12.51
CA THR A 168 22.59 -0.34 -13.86
C THR A 168 22.08 0.93 -14.52
N ARG A 169 22.98 1.87 -14.84
CA ARG A 169 22.60 3.10 -15.54
C ARG A 169 22.06 2.83 -16.94
N ASN A 170 21.09 3.63 -17.38
CA ASN A 170 20.47 3.49 -18.70
C ASN A 170 21.39 3.94 -19.83
N GLU A 171 22.18 4.99 -19.63
CA GLU A 171 23.09 5.54 -20.62
C GLU A 171 24.51 5.64 -20.06
N ALA A 172 25.53 5.42 -20.91
CA ALA A 172 26.91 5.62 -20.50
C ALA A 172 27.17 7.11 -20.16
N GLY A 173 28.10 7.36 -19.25
CA GLY A 173 28.37 8.70 -18.75
C GLY A 173 29.64 8.75 -17.92
N LYS A 174 29.79 9.79 -17.10
CA LYS A 174 30.93 9.89 -16.19
C LYS A 174 30.80 8.87 -15.05
N GLU A 175 31.92 8.33 -14.61
CA GLU A 175 31.97 7.64 -13.32
C GLU A 175 31.56 8.61 -12.21
N THR A 176 30.77 8.14 -11.25
CA THR A 176 30.19 9.00 -10.21
C THR A 176 30.30 8.32 -8.84
N PRO A 177 31.27 8.74 -7.99
CA PRO A 177 31.35 8.28 -6.62
C PRO A 177 30.27 8.95 -5.77
N LEU A 178 29.56 8.15 -4.97
CA LEU A 178 28.53 8.57 -4.02
C LEU A 178 29.02 8.26 -2.60
N ASN A 179 29.72 9.21 -1.99
CA ASN A 179 30.33 9.07 -0.66
C ASN A 179 29.44 9.59 0.49
N GLN A 180 28.19 9.92 0.17
CA GLN A 180 27.20 10.39 1.12
C GLN A 180 25.85 9.77 0.81
N LEU A 181 24.98 9.73 1.82
CA LEU A 181 23.64 9.21 1.71
C LEU A 181 22.88 9.92 0.59
N THR A 182 22.52 9.18 -0.45
CA THR A 182 21.93 9.69 -1.69
C THR A 182 20.61 8.98 -1.94
N GLN A 183 19.53 9.73 -2.13
CA GLN A 183 18.20 9.15 -2.30
C GLN A 183 18.11 8.35 -3.61
N VAL A 184 17.43 7.20 -3.55
CA VAL A 184 16.93 6.49 -4.72
C VAL A 184 15.51 6.98 -5.00
N GLU A 185 15.31 7.61 -6.14
CA GLU A 185 14.02 8.16 -6.57
C GLU A 185 13.37 7.22 -7.57
N SER A 186 12.07 6.96 -7.43
CA SER A 186 11.28 6.21 -8.41
C SER A 186 10.06 7.01 -8.86
N ASP A 187 9.40 6.54 -9.91
CA ASP A 187 8.10 7.07 -10.30
C ASP A 187 7.04 6.61 -9.28
N VAL A 188 6.70 7.52 -8.38
CA VAL A 188 5.66 7.33 -7.37
C VAL A 188 4.28 7.67 -7.95
N PRO A 189 3.21 6.93 -7.60
CA PRO A 189 1.87 7.24 -8.06
C PRO A 189 1.39 8.61 -7.57
N ASP A 190 0.81 9.42 -8.46
CA ASP A 190 0.15 10.67 -8.06
C ASP A 190 -1.31 10.41 -7.67
N PHE A 191 -1.52 10.23 -6.36
CA PHE A 191 -2.84 10.10 -5.76
C PHE A 191 -3.58 11.44 -5.71
N ASN A 192 -4.89 11.40 -5.90
CA ASN A 192 -5.83 12.53 -5.73
C ASN A 192 -7.00 12.15 -4.80
N GLU A 193 -7.81 13.14 -4.42
CA GLU A 193 -8.91 12.95 -3.46
C GLU A 193 -10.07 12.05 -3.92
N ASN A 194 -10.19 11.82 -5.24
CA ASN A 194 -11.24 10.98 -5.79
C ASN A 194 -10.84 9.51 -5.86
N ASP A 195 -9.55 9.20 -5.83
CA ASP A 195 -9.05 7.83 -5.90
C ASP A 195 -9.58 6.97 -4.75
N ILE A 196 -9.64 5.66 -5.01
CA ILE A 196 -9.96 4.64 -4.01
C ILE A 196 -8.76 3.72 -3.87
N VAL A 197 -8.43 3.31 -2.64
CA VAL A 197 -7.28 2.44 -2.36
C VAL A 197 -7.74 1.15 -1.69
N VAL A 198 -7.33 0.02 -2.24
CA VAL A 198 -7.49 -1.31 -1.62
C VAL A 198 -6.11 -1.77 -1.19
N LEU A 199 -5.89 -1.84 0.12
CA LEU A 199 -4.62 -2.25 0.71
C LEU A 199 -4.73 -3.68 1.22
N PHE A 200 -3.99 -4.59 0.61
CA PHE A 200 -3.88 -5.99 1.03
C PHE A 200 -2.42 -6.30 1.34
N SER A 201 -2.02 -6.06 2.59
CA SER A 201 -0.63 -6.14 3.03
C SER A 201 -0.49 -6.93 4.34
N GLY A 202 0.74 -7.38 4.62
CA GLY A 202 1.14 -7.97 5.89
C GLY A 202 1.35 -9.50 5.86
N THR A 203 1.07 -10.17 4.74
CA THR A 203 1.31 -11.62 4.57
C THR A 203 2.76 -12.01 4.78
N TYR A 204 3.69 -11.15 4.33
CA TYR A 204 5.13 -11.37 4.38
C TYR A 204 5.83 -10.56 5.47
N ASP A 205 5.09 -9.79 6.27
CA ASP A 205 5.65 -9.13 7.45
C ASP A 205 6.10 -10.17 8.49
N ASN A 206 6.83 -9.77 9.52
CA ASN A 206 7.14 -10.70 10.61
C ASN A 206 5.85 -11.07 11.38
N GLN A 207 5.58 -12.37 11.51
CA GLN A 207 4.27 -12.90 11.88
C GLN A 207 4.07 -13.07 13.41
N ASN A 208 4.75 -12.29 14.25
CA ASN A 208 4.53 -12.31 15.69
C ASN A 208 3.54 -11.22 16.15
N ASN A 209 2.92 -11.38 17.32
CA ASN A 209 1.87 -10.47 17.82
C ASN A 209 2.36 -9.05 18.14
N LEU A 210 3.66 -8.85 18.35
CA LEU A 210 4.21 -7.51 18.59
C LEU A 210 4.53 -6.79 17.26
N ASP A 211 4.81 -7.56 16.21
CA ASP A 211 5.16 -7.03 14.89
C ASP A 211 3.95 -6.61 14.05
N ILE A 212 2.72 -7.02 14.42
CA ILE A 212 1.50 -6.47 13.80
C ILE A 212 1.42 -4.94 13.96
N TYR A 213 1.98 -4.37 15.02
CA TYR A 213 2.05 -2.92 15.18
C TYR A 213 2.98 -2.26 14.15
N ARG A 214 4.00 -2.97 13.66
CA ARG A 214 4.83 -2.50 12.53
C ARG A 214 4.05 -2.55 11.23
N THR A 215 3.30 -3.63 10.98
CA THR A 215 2.35 -3.70 9.85
C THR A 215 1.38 -2.53 9.87
N ILE A 216 0.72 -2.27 11.00
CA ILE A 216 -0.19 -1.14 11.20
C ILE A 216 0.52 0.20 10.95
N THR A 217 1.74 0.35 11.45
CA THR A 217 2.55 1.57 11.26
C THR A 217 2.78 1.85 9.77
N TYR A 218 3.13 0.84 8.99
CA TYR A 218 3.34 1.01 7.55
C TYR A 218 2.03 1.15 6.76
N GLN A 219 0.96 0.49 7.16
CA GLN A 219 -0.38 0.72 6.59
C GLN A 219 -0.83 2.17 6.82
N ARG A 220 -0.66 2.72 8.03
CA ARG A 220 -0.88 4.15 8.31
C ARG A 220 0.00 5.05 7.46
N ALA A 221 1.26 4.68 7.26
CA ALA A 221 2.18 5.44 6.43
C ALA A 221 1.66 5.52 4.98
N ILE A 222 1.23 4.38 4.41
CA ILE A 222 0.59 4.31 3.08
C ILE A 222 -0.68 5.16 3.05
N ILE A 223 -1.57 5.02 4.04
CA ILE A 223 -2.83 5.78 4.11
C ILE A 223 -2.58 7.30 4.23
N ASN A 224 -1.51 7.71 4.92
CA ASN A 224 -1.12 9.13 5.01
C ASN A 224 -0.47 9.66 3.72
N GLN A 225 0.02 8.78 2.85
CA GLN A 225 0.60 9.14 1.56
C GLN A 225 -0.46 9.34 0.48
N ILE A 226 -1.54 8.55 0.55
CA ILE A 226 -2.66 8.67 -0.38
C ILE A 226 -3.45 9.94 -0.03
N LYS A 227 -3.87 10.70 -1.05
CA LYS A 227 -4.55 11.99 -0.86
C LYS A 227 -6.07 11.85 -0.74
N THR A 228 -6.54 10.69 -0.29
CA THR A 228 -7.96 10.29 -0.25
C THR A 228 -8.31 9.66 1.09
N GLN A 229 -9.56 9.80 1.50
CA GLN A 229 -10.12 9.07 2.65
C GLN A 229 -10.78 7.74 2.23
N LYS A 230 -10.88 7.48 0.92
CA LYS A 230 -11.54 6.29 0.39
C LYS A 230 -10.55 5.14 0.32
N TYR A 231 -10.49 4.35 1.38
CA TYR A 231 -9.64 3.15 1.41
C TYR A 231 -10.34 1.94 2.03
N ILE A 232 -9.85 0.76 1.71
CA ILE A 232 -10.23 -0.53 2.31
C ILE A 232 -8.95 -1.27 2.68
N VAL A 233 -8.89 -1.83 3.88
CA VAL A 233 -7.81 -2.73 4.30
C VAL A 233 -8.36 -4.16 4.35
N VAL A 234 -7.77 -5.05 3.56
CA VAL A 234 -8.18 -6.46 3.49
C VAL A 234 -7.50 -7.24 4.61
N SER A 235 -8.26 -8.09 5.31
CA SER A 235 -7.75 -8.95 6.38
C SER A 235 -6.65 -9.89 5.92
N LEU A 236 -5.70 -10.20 6.81
CA LEU A 236 -4.76 -11.31 6.63
C LEU A 236 -5.50 -12.66 6.53
N THR A 237 -5.00 -13.58 5.72
CA THR A 237 -5.74 -14.80 5.35
C THR A 237 -5.13 -16.09 5.91
N SER A 238 -3.82 -16.27 5.81
CA SER A 238 -3.17 -17.56 6.02
C SER A 238 -2.89 -17.89 7.49
N ARG A 239 -3.75 -18.73 8.10
CA ARG A 239 -3.45 -19.34 9.40
C ARG A 239 -2.30 -20.37 9.33
N ARG A 240 -2.06 -20.97 8.15
CA ARG A 240 -1.02 -22.00 7.96
C ARG A 240 0.38 -21.44 8.16
N GLN A 241 0.59 -20.18 7.77
CA GLN A 241 1.86 -19.49 7.93
C GLN A 241 1.88 -18.60 9.19
N ASN A 242 0.71 -18.22 9.68
CA ASN A 242 0.58 -17.35 10.84
C ASN A 242 -0.53 -17.84 11.79
N ALA A 243 -0.13 -18.53 12.86
CA ALA A 243 -1.06 -19.05 13.86
C ALA A 243 -1.89 -17.96 14.58
N SER A 244 -1.37 -16.73 14.63
CA SER A 244 -1.97 -15.58 15.30
C SER A 244 -2.85 -14.70 14.39
N VAL A 245 -3.07 -15.11 13.13
CA VAL A 245 -3.79 -14.32 12.12
C VAL A 245 -5.15 -13.77 12.60
N ARG A 246 -5.86 -14.52 13.45
CA ARG A 246 -7.15 -14.08 14.02
C ARG A 246 -6.99 -12.89 14.95
N ASP A 247 -6.04 -12.99 15.90
CA ASP A 247 -5.84 -11.95 16.91
C ASP A 247 -5.25 -10.70 16.26
N GLN A 248 -4.38 -10.86 15.26
CA GLN A 248 -3.88 -9.77 14.43
C GLN A 248 -4.98 -9.11 13.60
N ASN A 249 -5.89 -9.88 12.98
CA ASN A 249 -7.03 -9.31 12.28
C ASN A 249 -7.98 -8.54 13.21
N ASN A 250 -8.13 -8.95 14.48
CA ASN A 250 -8.89 -8.17 15.46
C ASN A 250 -8.23 -6.81 15.73
N MET A 251 -6.90 -6.75 15.82
CA MET A 251 -6.17 -5.49 15.96
C MET A 251 -6.30 -4.62 14.70
N LEU A 252 -6.20 -5.20 13.50
CA LEU A 252 -6.40 -4.48 12.24
C LEU A 252 -7.83 -3.95 12.10
N LYS A 253 -8.83 -4.73 12.53
CA LYS A 253 -10.24 -4.29 12.58
C LYS A 253 -10.44 -3.12 13.54
N GLU A 254 -9.83 -3.20 14.73
CA GLU A 254 -9.89 -2.12 15.71
C GLU A 254 -9.21 -0.85 15.18
N GLU A 255 -8.12 -1.00 14.43
CA GLU A 255 -7.40 0.10 13.80
C GLU A 255 -8.20 0.77 12.66
N HIS A 256 -8.67 -0.03 11.69
CA HIS A 256 -9.21 0.50 10.43
C HIS A 256 -10.74 0.63 10.43
N LYS A 257 -11.42 0.16 11.48
CA LYS A 257 -12.87 0.30 11.67
C LYS A 257 -13.66 -0.13 10.44
N ASP A 258 -14.55 0.73 9.96
CA ASP A 258 -15.42 0.46 8.81
C ASP A 258 -14.64 0.26 7.51
N HIS A 259 -13.37 0.67 7.43
CA HIS A 259 -12.52 0.42 6.25
C HIS A 259 -11.94 -1.00 6.23
N PHE A 260 -12.05 -1.76 7.33
CA PHE A 260 -11.57 -3.13 7.37
C PHE A 260 -12.54 -4.10 6.67
N LEU A 261 -12.00 -4.98 5.83
CA LEU A 261 -12.72 -6.07 5.18
C LEU A 261 -12.32 -7.41 5.78
N GLU A 262 -13.25 -8.06 6.49
CA GLU A 262 -13.07 -9.36 7.16
C GLU A 262 -13.09 -10.56 6.20
N TYR A 263 -12.27 -10.48 5.15
CA TYR A 263 -12.31 -11.44 4.06
C TYR A 263 -11.97 -12.88 4.48
N ARG A 264 -11.04 -13.04 5.43
CA ARG A 264 -10.72 -14.37 5.97
C ARG A 264 -11.92 -15.03 6.65
N ALA A 265 -12.69 -14.28 7.45
CA ALA A 265 -13.87 -14.82 8.13
C ALA A 265 -14.93 -15.21 7.09
N TYR A 266 -15.19 -14.34 6.12
CA TYR A 266 -16.06 -14.62 4.99
C TYR A 266 -15.69 -15.92 4.24
N LEU A 267 -14.41 -16.17 3.98
CA LEU A 267 -13.97 -17.38 3.30
C LEU A 267 -14.21 -18.67 4.10
N LEU A 268 -14.15 -18.60 5.43
CA LEU A 268 -14.42 -19.75 6.30
C LEU A 268 -15.92 -20.05 6.37
N ASP A 269 -16.76 -19.02 6.41
CA ASP A 269 -18.19 -19.19 6.65
C ASP A 269 -18.99 -19.38 5.35
N HIS A 270 -18.57 -18.71 4.27
CA HIS A 270 -19.34 -18.59 3.03
C HIS A 270 -18.54 -18.90 1.75
N GLY A 271 -17.21 -18.96 1.82
CA GLY A 271 -16.34 -19.01 0.64
C GLY A 271 -16.66 -20.13 -0.34
N LEU A 272 -16.81 -21.38 0.13
CA LEU A 272 -17.12 -22.51 -0.75
C LEU A 272 -18.52 -22.42 -1.36
N ALA A 273 -19.50 -22.04 -0.55
CA ALA A 273 -20.90 -21.93 -0.97
C ALA A 273 -21.06 -20.84 -2.05
N ASP A 274 -20.50 -19.66 -1.82
CA ASP A 274 -20.58 -18.53 -2.75
C ASP A 274 -19.73 -18.74 -4.02
N ALA A 275 -18.73 -19.62 -3.95
CA ALA A 275 -17.99 -20.11 -5.10
C ALA A 275 -18.71 -21.24 -5.87
N ASN A 276 -19.85 -21.73 -5.38
CA ASN A 276 -20.55 -22.91 -5.89
C ASN A 276 -19.66 -24.17 -5.91
N ILE A 277 -18.79 -24.32 -4.91
CA ILE A 277 -17.91 -25.48 -4.74
C ILE A 277 -18.51 -26.41 -3.71
N THR A 278 -18.78 -27.65 -4.12
CA THR A 278 -19.13 -28.73 -3.18
C THR A 278 -17.91 -29.05 -2.31
N PRO A 279 -17.98 -28.93 -0.96
CA PRO A 279 -16.83 -29.16 -0.10
C PRO A 279 -16.25 -30.57 -0.24
N THR A 280 -14.92 -30.67 -0.34
CA THR A 280 -14.20 -31.93 -0.29
C THR A 280 -13.92 -32.38 1.15
N ALA A 281 -13.48 -33.63 1.34
CA ALA A 281 -13.02 -34.08 2.65
C ALA A 281 -11.85 -33.24 3.20
N GLN A 282 -10.93 -32.79 2.31
CA GLN A 282 -9.83 -31.91 2.69
C GLN A 282 -10.34 -30.54 3.12
N ASP A 283 -11.34 -29.97 2.44
CA ASP A 283 -11.94 -28.69 2.82
C ASP A 283 -12.61 -28.77 4.20
N GLN A 284 -13.31 -29.88 4.49
CA GLN A 284 -13.89 -30.09 5.81
C GLN A 284 -12.81 -30.18 6.91
N GLN A 285 -11.70 -30.88 6.63
CA GLN A 285 -10.55 -30.93 7.54
C GLN A 285 -9.92 -29.55 7.73
N ASP A 286 -9.81 -28.77 6.66
CA ASP A 286 -9.28 -27.42 6.69
C ASP A 286 -10.14 -26.51 7.57
N LEU A 287 -11.46 -26.52 7.37
CA LEU A 287 -12.42 -25.76 8.18
C LEU A 287 -12.37 -26.16 9.66
N ASN A 288 -12.31 -27.46 9.97
CA ASN A 288 -12.17 -27.94 11.34
C ASN A 288 -10.89 -27.41 12.03
N ASN A 289 -9.83 -27.17 11.25
CA ASN A 289 -8.57 -26.60 11.74
C ASN A 289 -8.49 -25.07 11.61
N ASN A 290 -9.60 -24.40 11.25
CA ASN A 290 -9.67 -22.97 10.99
C ASN A 290 -8.72 -22.50 9.87
N TYR A 291 -8.50 -23.34 8.87
CA TYR A 291 -7.80 -22.97 7.65
C TYR A 291 -8.79 -22.62 6.56
N ILE A 292 -8.41 -21.67 5.69
CA ILE A 292 -9.14 -21.43 4.45
C ILE A 292 -9.16 -22.75 3.66
N PRO A 293 -10.33 -23.19 3.15
CA PRO A 293 -10.47 -24.39 2.34
C PRO A 293 -9.45 -24.47 1.20
N SER A 294 -8.79 -25.61 1.07
CA SER A 294 -7.83 -25.87 -0.01
C SER A 294 -8.41 -25.62 -1.41
N SER A 295 -9.70 -25.86 -1.62
CA SER A 295 -10.38 -25.61 -2.90
C SER A 295 -10.48 -24.13 -3.29
N LEU A 296 -10.12 -23.20 -2.39
CA LEU A 296 -10.05 -21.75 -2.67
C LEU A 296 -8.60 -21.26 -2.85
N LEU A 297 -7.61 -22.13 -2.67
CA LEU A 297 -6.20 -21.78 -2.70
C LEU A 297 -5.48 -22.46 -3.87
N LYS A 298 -4.33 -21.92 -4.24
CA LYS A 298 -3.36 -22.59 -5.09
C LYS A 298 -2.64 -23.70 -4.30
N ASP A 299 -1.81 -24.47 -5.00
CA ASP A 299 -1.07 -25.59 -4.42
C ASP A 299 -0.13 -25.18 -3.29
N ASP A 300 0.38 -23.94 -3.31
CA ASP A 300 1.22 -23.37 -2.24
C ASP A 300 0.48 -23.16 -0.91
N LYS A 301 -0.85 -23.35 -0.90
CA LYS A 301 -1.75 -23.16 0.26
C LYS A 301 -1.64 -21.76 0.90
N LEU A 302 -1.23 -20.77 0.11
CA LEU A 302 -1.12 -19.37 0.51
C LEU A 302 -1.93 -18.49 -0.44
N ASN A 303 -1.59 -18.55 -1.73
CA ASN A 303 -2.18 -17.70 -2.74
C ASN A 303 -3.58 -18.17 -3.10
N GLY A 304 -4.48 -17.22 -3.34
CA GLY A 304 -5.84 -17.51 -3.81
C GLY A 304 -5.86 -18.02 -5.25
N ASN A 305 -6.74 -18.98 -5.54
CA ASN A 305 -7.07 -19.37 -6.92
C ASN A 305 -8.13 -18.42 -7.53
N ASP A 306 -8.66 -18.76 -8.70
CA ASP A 306 -9.62 -17.91 -9.42
C ASP A 306 -10.93 -17.68 -8.63
N ALA A 307 -11.41 -18.70 -7.91
CA ALA A 307 -12.60 -18.57 -7.07
C ALA A 307 -12.35 -17.58 -5.93
N PHE A 308 -11.23 -17.71 -5.21
CA PHE A 308 -10.83 -16.73 -4.20
C PHE A 308 -10.70 -15.32 -4.78
N ASN A 309 -10.05 -15.15 -5.92
CA ASN A 309 -9.87 -13.82 -6.50
C ASN A 309 -11.22 -13.18 -6.91
N THR A 310 -12.13 -14.00 -7.45
CA THR A 310 -13.47 -13.57 -7.82
C THR A 310 -14.29 -13.15 -6.60
N LEU A 311 -14.24 -13.94 -5.53
CA LEU A 311 -14.92 -13.62 -4.28
C LEU A 311 -14.36 -12.34 -3.64
N LEU A 312 -13.03 -12.18 -3.60
CA LEU A 312 -12.40 -10.97 -3.08
C LEU A 312 -12.84 -9.73 -3.85
N ALA A 313 -12.84 -9.80 -5.18
CA ALA A 313 -13.29 -8.69 -6.02
C ALA A 313 -14.75 -8.30 -5.73
N LYS A 314 -15.65 -9.29 -5.57
CA LYS A 314 -17.05 -9.05 -5.20
C LYS A 314 -17.18 -8.40 -3.83
N GLN A 315 -16.46 -8.91 -2.82
CA GLN A 315 -16.48 -8.39 -1.46
C GLN A 315 -15.92 -6.96 -1.39
N VAL A 316 -14.82 -6.68 -2.10
CA VAL A 316 -14.26 -5.32 -2.21
C VAL A 316 -15.24 -4.38 -2.92
N ASN A 317 -15.84 -4.80 -4.03
CA ASN A 317 -16.83 -4.00 -4.74
C ASN A 317 -18.04 -3.66 -3.87
N GLN A 318 -18.59 -4.66 -3.16
CA GLN A 318 -19.69 -4.44 -2.23
C GLN A 318 -19.29 -3.49 -1.10
N LYS A 319 -18.11 -3.68 -0.51
CA LYS A 319 -17.60 -2.80 0.55
C LYS A 319 -17.45 -1.35 0.08
N MET A 320 -17.00 -1.12 -1.15
CA MET A 320 -16.94 0.22 -1.73
C MET A 320 -18.33 0.84 -1.94
N ILE A 321 -19.35 0.05 -2.27
CA ILE A 321 -20.74 0.51 -2.37
C ILE A 321 -21.29 0.86 -0.98
N ASP A 322 -21.06 0.00 0.02
CA ASP A 322 -21.53 0.19 1.39
C ASP A 322 -20.92 1.46 2.03
N LEU A 323 -19.64 1.71 1.76
CA LEU A 323 -18.92 2.93 2.18
C LEU A 323 -19.20 4.13 1.27
N GLN A 324 -20.05 3.99 0.26
CA GLN A 324 -20.44 5.04 -0.69
C GLN A 324 -19.27 5.63 -1.50
N TYR A 325 -18.21 4.85 -1.73
CA TYR A 325 -17.08 5.26 -2.58
C TYR A 325 -17.42 5.19 -4.06
N ILE A 326 -18.26 4.22 -4.42
CA ILE A 326 -18.83 4.07 -5.76
C ILE A 326 -20.34 3.85 -5.64
N LYS A 327 -21.06 4.02 -6.77
CA LYS A 327 -22.47 3.67 -6.86
C LYS A 327 -22.64 2.21 -7.26
N ALA A 328 -23.71 1.58 -6.77
CA ALA A 328 -24.14 0.30 -7.31
C ALA A 328 -24.39 0.43 -8.81
N GLN A 329 -23.94 -0.56 -9.58
CA GLN A 329 -24.31 -0.68 -10.99
C GLN A 329 -25.65 -1.42 -11.06
N ASN A 330 -26.63 -0.81 -11.74
CA ASN A 330 -27.97 -1.37 -11.92
C ASN A 330 -28.02 -2.41 -13.03
#